data_AF-A0A850AKL7-F1
#
_entry.id   AF-A0A850AKL7-F1
#
_cell.length_a   1.000
_cell.length_b   1.000
_cell.length_c   1.000
_cell.angle_alpha   90.00
_cell.angle_beta   90.00
_cell.angle_gamma   90.00
#
_symmetry.space_group_name_H-M   'P 1'
#
loop_
_entity.id
_entity.type
_entity.pdbx_description
1 polymer ?
#
loop_
_entity_poly.entity_id
_entity_poly.type
_entity_poly.pdbx_seq_one_letter_code
_entity_poly.pdbx_strand_id
1 'polypeptide(L)'
;MSGLPIWQQPMYDPEAVQPMRDELVAVGFEELFTPEDVDNAINRNDDQTIFVMINSVCGCAAGSARPGVCEALQHPLIPDRLVTVFAGQEKAAVAHLRETYLGQFPPSSPSMALFKNGKPIFMVHRYMIEGRRPNEIARFLQQAFDEYCTRPGPSVTPEQYAEVVHARICGSKIPRFNG
;
A
#
# COMPACT_ATOMS: atom_id res chain seq x y z
N MET A 1 -3.79 27.19 -9.19
CA MET A 1 -2.85 26.46 -10.06
C MET A 1 -1.79 25.84 -9.15
N SER A 2 -1.63 24.52 -9.15
CA SER A 2 -0.64 23.85 -8.30
C SER A 2 0.76 24.35 -8.67
N GLY A 3 1.53 24.86 -7.70
CA GLY A 3 2.92 25.33 -7.91
C GLY A 3 3.93 24.24 -8.29
N LEU A 4 3.46 23.06 -8.71
CA LEU A 4 4.28 21.93 -9.12
C LEU A 4 4.56 21.98 -10.63
N PRO A 5 5.78 21.59 -11.06
CA PRO A 5 6.09 21.47 -12.48
C PRO A 5 5.22 20.41 -13.16
N ILE A 6 4.93 20.60 -14.45
CA ILE A 6 3.97 19.80 -15.24
C ILE A 6 4.23 18.28 -15.11
N TRP A 7 5.49 17.85 -15.13
CA TRP A 7 5.83 16.43 -15.03
C TRP A 7 5.53 15.82 -13.65
N GLN A 8 5.42 16.65 -12.60
CA GLN A 8 5.06 16.23 -11.25
C GLN A 8 3.56 16.37 -10.94
N GLN A 9 2.78 16.99 -11.82
CA GLN A 9 1.33 17.10 -11.60
C GLN A 9 0.65 15.73 -11.61
N PRO A 10 -0.40 15.53 -10.80
CA PRO A 10 -1.20 14.30 -10.82
C PRO A 10 -1.73 14.00 -12.22
N MET A 11 -1.74 12.73 -12.60
CA MET A 11 -2.25 12.26 -13.90
C MET A 11 -3.77 12.12 -13.90
N TYR A 12 -4.38 11.93 -12.74
CA TYR A 12 -5.81 11.73 -12.56
C TYR A 12 -6.36 12.76 -11.57
N ASP A 13 -7.65 13.04 -11.66
CA ASP A 13 -8.36 13.91 -10.71
C ASP A 13 -8.24 13.36 -9.27
N PRO A 14 -7.72 14.16 -8.31
CA PRO A 14 -7.63 13.77 -6.91
C PRO A 14 -8.95 13.28 -6.31
N GLU A 15 -10.09 13.88 -6.68
CA GLU A 15 -11.40 13.45 -6.18
C GLU A 15 -11.77 12.07 -6.73
N ALA A 16 -11.46 11.80 -8.00
CA ALA A 16 -11.77 10.53 -8.65
C ALA A 16 -10.96 9.35 -8.09
N VAL A 17 -9.75 9.61 -7.59
CA VAL A 17 -8.90 8.56 -6.98
C VAL A 17 -9.09 8.42 -5.47
N GLN A 18 -9.85 9.33 -4.83
CA GLN A 18 -10.03 9.32 -3.38
C GLN A 18 -10.54 7.98 -2.82
N PRO A 19 -11.53 7.29 -3.44
CA PRO A 19 -11.95 5.97 -2.96
C PRO A 19 -10.83 4.92 -2.99
N MET A 20 -9.88 5.04 -3.92
CA MET A 20 -8.75 4.11 -4.04
C MET A 20 -7.69 4.33 -2.94
N ARG A 21 -7.63 5.55 -2.39
CA ARG A 21 -6.83 5.90 -1.21
C ARG A 21 -7.53 5.41 0.05
N ASP A 22 -8.82 5.72 0.16
CA ASP A 22 -9.66 5.39 1.31
C ASP A 22 -9.66 3.89 1.60
N GLU A 23 -9.63 3.03 0.56
CA GLU A 23 -9.55 1.57 0.73
C GLU A 23 -8.33 1.13 1.54
N LEU A 24 -7.17 1.79 1.38
CA LEU A 24 -5.96 1.48 2.13
C LEU A 24 -5.94 2.19 3.47
N VAL A 25 -6.30 3.47 3.51
CA VAL A 25 -6.35 4.25 4.76
C VAL A 25 -7.30 3.62 5.77
N ALA A 26 -8.43 3.09 5.32
CA ALA A 26 -9.41 2.42 6.17
C ALA A 26 -8.88 1.15 6.84
N VAL A 27 -7.75 0.60 6.40
CA VAL A 27 -7.08 -0.54 7.05
C VAL A 27 -5.73 -0.18 7.67
N GLY A 28 -5.49 1.12 7.90
CA GLY A 28 -4.36 1.63 8.68
C GLY A 28 -3.14 2.08 7.88
N PHE A 29 -3.25 2.27 6.55
CA PHE A 29 -2.16 2.85 5.77
C PHE A 29 -2.01 4.36 5.98
N GLU A 30 -0.76 4.79 6.11
CA GLU A 30 -0.33 6.18 6.01
C GLU A 30 0.04 6.51 4.56
N GLU A 31 -0.46 7.62 4.03
CA GLU A 31 -0.14 8.08 2.68
C GLU A 31 1.13 8.92 2.68
N LEU A 32 2.05 8.61 1.76
CA LEU A 32 3.30 9.35 1.59
C LEU A 32 3.21 10.20 0.32
N PHE A 33 3.23 11.52 0.48
CA PHE A 33 2.98 12.46 -0.62
C PHE A 33 4.26 13.01 -1.26
N THR A 34 5.35 13.03 -0.49
CA THR A 34 6.61 13.65 -0.87
C THR A 34 7.80 12.68 -0.74
N PRO A 35 8.93 12.97 -1.40
CA PRO A 35 10.18 12.24 -1.17
C PRO A 35 10.60 12.23 0.30
N GLU A 36 10.38 13.33 1.02
CA GLU A 36 10.69 13.46 2.44
C GLU A 36 9.83 12.51 3.29
N ASP A 37 8.54 12.37 2.99
CA ASP A 37 7.66 11.40 3.66
C ASP A 37 8.18 9.97 3.47
N VAL A 38 8.68 9.64 2.27
CA VAL A 38 9.28 8.34 1.96
C VAL A 38 10.54 8.10 2.78
N ASP A 39 11.42 9.09 2.88
CA ASP A 39 12.65 8.98 3.69
C ASP A 39 12.32 8.83 5.17
N ASN A 40 11.42 9.66 5.70
CA ASN A 40 10.98 9.60 7.09
C ASN A 40 10.30 8.27 7.45
N ALA A 41 9.60 7.67 6.48
CA ALA A 41 9.00 6.37 6.63
C ALA A 41 10.03 5.24 6.60
N ILE A 42 10.91 5.20 5.59
CA ILE A 42 11.73 4.00 5.27
C ILE A 42 13.13 4.05 5.89
N ASN A 43 13.75 5.22 6.00
CA ASN A 43 15.11 5.38 6.54
C ASN A 43 15.13 5.27 8.07
N ARG A 44 14.89 4.05 8.54
CA ARG A 44 14.81 3.69 9.95
C ARG A 44 15.79 2.56 10.24
N ASN A 45 16.24 2.48 11.48
CA ASN A 45 17.12 1.42 11.96
C ASN A 45 16.70 1.03 13.38
N ASP A 46 15.47 0.52 13.50
CA ASP A 46 14.79 0.18 14.75
C ASP A 46 14.19 -1.24 14.72
N ASP A 47 14.62 -2.08 13.77
CA ASP A 47 14.16 -3.45 13.53
C ASP A 47 12.67 -3.62 13.22
N GLN A 48 11.91 -2.53 13.10
CA GLN A 48 10.51 -2.55 12.68
C GLN A 48 10.38 -2.89 11.20
N THR A 49 9.34 -3.65 10.88
CA THR A 49 8.95 -3.98 9.51
C THR A 49 8.01 -2.94 8.94
N ILE A 50 8.26 -2.53 7.70
CA ILE A 50 7.50 -1.48 7.03
C ILE A 50 6.98 -2.03 5.72
N PHE A 51 5.67 -2.15 5.61
CA PHE A 51 5.02 -2.59 4.41
C PHE A 51 4.60 -1.41 3.56
N VAL A 52 5.17 -1.37 2.36
CA VAL A 52 4.95 -0.31 1.38
C VAL A 52 4.08 -0.86 0.27
N MET A 53 2.90 -0.25 0.07
CA MET A 53 2.12 -0.49 -1.14
C MET A 53 2.38 0.63 -2.16
N ILE A 54 2.81 0.25 -3.37
CA ILE A 54 2.84 1.16 -4.52
C ILE A 54 1.48 1.04 -5.22
N ASN A 55 0.51 1.84 -4.76
CA ASN A 55 -0.87 1.84 -5.26
C ASN A 55 -0.93 2.38 -6.70
N SER A 56 -2.04 2.13 -7.40
CA SER A 56 -2.29 2.65 -8.75
C SER A 56 -3.78 2.59 -9.10
N VAL A 57 -4.16 3.27 -10.19
CA VAL A 57 -5.52 3.19 -10.76
C VAL A 57 -5.78 1.92 -11.60
N CYS A 58 -4.76 1.06 -11.83
CA CYS A 58 -4.91 -0.15 -12.66
C CYS A 58 -6.08 -1.01 -12.19
N GLY A 59 -6.82 -1.64 -13.13
CA GLY A 59 -7.85 -2.62 -12.78
C GLY A 59 -7.31 -3.77 -11.92
N CYS A 60 -6.05 -4.16 -12.11
CA CYS A 60 -5.33 -5.11 -11.28
C CYS A 60 -5.12 -4.65 -9.83
N ALA A 61 -5.00 -3.33 -9.59
CA ALA A 61 -4.94 -2.78 -8.24
C ALA A 61 -6.30 -2.81 -7.56
N ALA A 62 -7.37 -2.44 -8.29
CA ALA A 62 -8.73 -2.42 -7.79
C ALA A 62 -9.32 -3.81 -7.55
N GLY A 63 -9.12 -4.74 -8.49
CA GLY A 63 -9.72 -6.07 -8.45
C GLY A 63 -8.94 -7.10 -7.64
N SER A 64 -7.65 -6.87 -7.39
CA SER A 64 -6.76 -7.86 -6.78
C SER A 64 -5.88 -7.28 -5.67
N ALA A 65 -5.04 -6.28 -5.97
CA ALA A 65 -4.00 -5.84 -5.02
C ALA A 65 -4.55 -5.24 -3.73
N ARG A 66 -5.39 -4.19 -3.81
CA ARG A 66 -5.93 -3.54 -2.61
C ARG A 66 -6.82 -4.49 -1.81
N PRO A 67 -7.77 -5.22 -2.42
CA PRO A 67 -8.56 -6.20 -1.68
C PRO A 67 -7.72 -7.27 -0.98
N GLY A 68 -6.69 -7.79 -1.65
CA GLY A 68 -5.80 -8.80 -1.10
C GLY A 68 -4.92 -8.30 0.04
N VAL A 69 -4.42 -7.07 -0.05
CA VAL A 69 -3.69 -6.41 1.04
C VAL A 69 -4.60 -6.19 2.25
N CYS A 70 -5.82 -5.67 2.02
CA CYS A 70 -6.76 -5.42 3.11
C CYS A 70 -7.13 -6.71 3.86
N GLU A 71 -7.29 -7.82 3.13
CA GLU A 71 -7.49 -9.16 3.70
C GLU A 71 -6.24 -9.68 4.43
N ALA A 72 -5.04 -9.50 3.86
CA ALA A 72 -3.78 -9.92 4.48
C ALA A 72 -3.55 -9.26 5.84
N LEU A 73 -3.99 -8.01 6.00
CA LEU A 73 -3.81 -7.26 7.25
C LEU A 73 -4.74 -7.70 8.39
N GLN A 74 -5.63 -8.66 8.14
CA GLN A 74 -6.44 -9.30 9.18
C GLN A 74 -5.74 -10.51 9.81
N HIS A 75 -4.49 -10.78 9.42
CA HIS A 75 -3.69 -11.90 9.90
C HIS A 75 -3.19 -11.69 11.34
N PRO A 76 -2.90 -12.76 12.11
CA PRO A 76 -2.38 -12.63 13.48
C PRO A 76 -1.03 -11.92 13.57
N LEU A 77 -0.17 -12.02 12.55
CA LEU A 77 1.09 -11.28 12.45
C LEU A 77 1.04 -10.35 11.24
N ILE A 78 1.38 -9.08 11.46
CA ILE A 78 1.35 -8.06 10.40
C ILE A 78 2.53 -7.09 10.55
N PRO A 79 2.86 -6.32 9.49
CA PRO A 79 3.95 -5.34 9.53
C PRO A 79 3.74 -4.26 10.59
N ASP A 80 4.82 -3.76 11.17
CA ASP A 80 4.78 -2.71 12.21
C ASP A 80 4.22 -1.39 11.68
N ARG A 81 4.60 -1.02 10.46
CA ARG A 81 4.11 0.18 9.76
C ARG A 81 3.52 -0.18 8.40
N LEU A 82 2.47 0.53 8.03
CA LEU A 82 1.76 0.39 6.76
C LEU A 82 1.80 1.75 6.05
N VAL A 83 2.47 1.83 4.90
CA VAL A 83 2.60 3.08 4.15
C VAL A 83 2.30 2.87 2.68
N THR A 84 1.81 3.90 2.01
CA THR A 84 1.46 3.81 0.59
C THR A 84 1.92 5.04 -0.18
N VAL A 85 2.42 4.82 -1.38
CA VAL A 85 2.60 5.85 -2.41
C VAL A 85 1.67 5.53 -3.57
N PHE A 86 1.19 6.54 -4.31
CA PHE A 86 0.23 6.32 -5.39
C PHE A 86 0.83 6.64 -6.76
N ALA A 87 1.11 5.59 -7.54
CA ALA A 87 1.65 5.71 -8.90
C ALA A 87 0.70 6.49 -9.81
N GLY A 88 1.23 7.56 -10.41
CA GLY A 88 0.47 8.48 -11.28
C GLY A 88 -0.13 9.68 -10.55
N GLN A 89 -0.11 9.71 -9.22
CA GLN A 89 -0.55 10.85 -8.42
C GLN A 89 0.66 11.52 -7.76
N GLU A 90 1.26 10.88 -6.76
CA GLU A 90 2.45 11.33 -6.04
C GLU A 90 3.73 10.98 -6.80
N LYS A 91 3.87 11.50 -8.02
CA LYS A 91 4.94 11.10 -8.95
C LYS A 91 6.35 11.24 -8.36
N ALA A 92 6.61 12.31 -7.61
CA ALA A 92 7.89 12.55 -6.97
C ALA A 92 8.19 11.53 -5.86
N ALA A 93 7.24 11.25 -4.97
CA ALA A 93 7.40 10.24 -3.92
C ALA A 93 7.61 8.83 -4.51
N VAL A 94 6.84 8.47 -5.54
CA VAL A 94 6.97 7.17 -6.22
C VAL A 94 8.32 7.02 -6.92
N ALA A 95 8.80 8.06 -7.59
CA ALA A 95 10.12 8.06 -8.22
C ALA A 95 11.22 7.89 -7.17
N HIS A 96 11.19 8.70 -6.11
CA HIS A 96 12.15 8.64 -5.02
C HIS A 96 12.20 7.28 -4.35
N LEU A 97 11.04 6.68 -4.04
CA LEU A 97 10.96 5.31 -3.51
C LEU A 97 11.66 4.30 -4.42
N ARG A 98 11.39 4.38 -5.73
CA ARG A 98 11.93 3.45 -6.72
C ARG A 98 13.43 3.60 -6.91
N GLU A 99 13.91 4.82 -7.00
CA GLU A 99 15.32 5.13 -7.28
C GLU A 99 16.20 4.87 -6.05
N THR A 100 15.75 5.31 -4.87
CA THR A 100 16.57 5.29 -3.64
C THR A 100 16.54 3.92 -2.96
N TYR A 101 15.37 3.28 -2.89
CA TYR A 101 15.16 2.11 -2.04
C TYR A 101 14.93 0.81 -2.82
N LEU A 102 14.48 0.90 -4.07
CA LEU A 102 14.11 -0.26 -4.89
C LEU A 102 14.87 -0.31 -6.23
N GLY A 103 16.00 0.39 -6.37
CA GLY A 103 16.70 0.55 -7.66
C GLY A 103 17.18 -0.76 -8.30
N GLN A 104 17.29 -1.84 -7.53
CA GLN A 104 17.60 -3.19 -8.01
C GLN A 104 16.40 -3.94 -8.62
N PHE A 105 15.18 -3.43 -8.47
CA PHE A 105 13.95 -4.06 -8.91
C PHE A 105 13.33 -3.32 -10.10
N PRO A 106 12.82 -4.03 -11.12
CA PRO A 106 12.16 -3.37 -12.24
C PRO A 106 10.89 -2.63 -11.76
N PRO A 107 10.71 -1.36 -12.14
CA PRO A 107 9.57 -0.58 -11.67
C PRO A 107 8.26 -1.14 -12.24
N SER A 108 7.27 -1.35 -11.37
CA SER A 108 5.92 -1.74 -11.76
C SER A 108 4.90 -1.17 -10.79
N SER A 109 3.63 -1.16 -11.18
CA SER A 109 2.50 -0.79 -10.29
C SER A 109 1.20 -1.46 -10.75
N PRO A 110 0.39 -2.02 -9.84
CA PRO A 110 0.63 -2.10 -8.40
C PRO A 110 1.79 -3.05 -8.09
N SER A 111 2.49 -2.78 -7.00
CA SER A 111 3.55 -3.62 -6.43
C SER A 111 3.67 -3.34 -4.94
N MET A 112 4.32 -4.21 -4.19
CA MET A 112 4.44 -4.09 -2.74
C MET A 112 5.83 -4.50 -2.28
N ALA A 113 6.30 -3.93 -1.18
CA ALA A 113 7.59 -4.25 -0.61
C ALA A 113 7.48 -4.31 0.91
N LEU A 114 8.20 -5.24 1.54
CA LEU A 114 8.46 -5.22 2.96
C LEU A 114 9.89 -4.75 3.19
N PHE A 115 10.05 -3.77 4.06
CA PHE A 115 11.34 -3.21 4.45
C PHE A 115 11.66 -3.55 5.90
N LYS A 116 12.94 -3.66 6.20
CA LYS A 116 13.49 -3.65 7.55
C LYS A 116 14.85 -2.95 7.53
N ASN A 117 15.08 -2.05 8.47
CA ASN A 117 16.32 -1.28 8.60
C ASN A 117 16.74 -0.58 7.27
N GLY A 118 15.79 0.09 6.62
CA GLY A 118 16.00 0.79 5.35
C GLY A 118 16.21 -0.10 4.13
N LYS A 119 16.14 -1.43 4.25
CA LYS A 119 16.40 -2.37 3.16
C LYS A 119 15.15 -3.17 2.80
N PRO A 120 14.87 -3.38 1.50
CA PRO A 120 13.80 -4.27 1.08
C PRO A 120 14.18 -5.73 1.40
N ILE A 121 13.34 -6.42 2.15
CA ILE A 121 13.53 -7.82 2.54
C ILE A 121 12.57 -8.78 1.81
N PHE A 122 11.46 -8.26 1.28
CA PHE A 122 10.51 -9.01 0.46
C PHE A 122 9.88 -8.08 -0.58
N MET A 123 9.63 -8.60 -1.79
CA MET A 123 9.06 -7.82 -2.89
C MET A 123 7.97 -8.61 -3.62
N VAL A 124 6.87 -7.92 -3.91
CA VAL A 124 5.75 -8.41 -4.72
C VAL A 124 5.69 -7.60 -5.99
N HIS A 125 5.99 -8.24 -7.11
CA HIS A 125 5.95 -7.59 -8.42
C HIS A 125 4.55 -7.64 -9.03
N ARG A 126 4.27 -6.74 -9.97
CA ARG A 126 2.99 -6.69 -10.69
C ARG A 126 2.59 -8.02 -11.34
N TYR A 127 3.53 -8.75 -11.94
CA TYR A 127 3.24 -10.05 -12.56
C TYR A 127 2.81 -11.13 -11.55
N MET A 128 3.09 -10.93 -10.26
CA MET A 128 2.61 -11.79 -9.19
C MET A 128 1.18 -11.42 -8.76
N ILE A 129 0.67 -10.26 -9.18
CA ILE A 129 -0.66 -9.75 -8.84
C ILE A 129 -1.64 -9.95 -10.01
N GLU A 130 -1.18 -9.67 -11.23
CA GLU A 130 -2.01 -9.76 -12.42
C GLU A 130 -2.57 -11.19 -12.63
N GLY A 131 -3.87 -11.26 -12.90
CA GLY A 131 -4.58 -12.53 -13.11
C GLY A 131 -4.92 -13.31 -11.85
N ARG A 132 -4.50 -12.86 -10.65
CA ARG A 132 -4.78 -13.54 -9.39
C ARG A 132 -5.98 -12.94 -8.65
N ARG A 133 -6.63 -13.78 -7.84
CA ARG A 133 -7.73 -13.37 -6.97
C ARG A 133 -7.20 -12.72 -5.68
N PRO A 134 -7.97 -11.81 -5.05
CA PRO A 134 -7.61 -11.19 -3.78
C PRO A 134 -7.11 -12.15 -2.70
N ASN A 135 -7.79 -13.27 -2.49
CA ASN A 135 -7.46 -14.26 -1.47
C ASN A 135 -6.17 -15.05 -1.78
N GLU A 136 -5.74 -15.09 -3.03
CA GLU A 136 -4.41 -15.61 -3.41
C GLU A 136 -3.33 -14.59 -3.08
N ILE A 137 -3.61 -13.30 -3.30
CA ILE A 137 -2.73 -12.20 -2.89
C ILE A 137 -2.54 -12.20 -1.38
N ALA A 138 -3.65 -12.30 -0.64
CA ALA A 138 -3.67 -12.30 0.80
C ALA A 138 -2.81 -13.43 1.37
N ARG A 139 -2.98 -14.65 0.86
CA ARG A 139 -2.24 -15.82 1.35
C ARG A 139 -0.73 -15.71 1.22
N PHE A 140 -0.20 -15.23 0.09
CA PHE A 140 1.26 -15.11 -0.02
C PHE A 140 1.79 -13.95 0.83
N LEU A 141 1.01 -12.88 1.02
CA LEU A 141 1.38 -11.78 1.92
C LEU A 141 1.43 -12.27 3.37
N GLN A 142 0.44 -13.05 3.79
CA GLN A 142 0.39 -13.68 5.11
C GLN A 142 1.60 -14.58 5.36
N GLN A 143 2.02 -15.36 4.35
CA GLN A 143 3.26 -16.15 4.45
C GLN A 143 4.50 -15.29 4.68
N ALA A 144 4.62 -14.16 3.96
CA ALA A 144 5.71 -13.21 4.20
C ALA A 144 5.58 -12.55 5.57
N PHE A 145 4.37 -12.27 6.06
CA PHE A 145 4.16 -11.71 7.39
C PHE A 145 4.56 -12.70 8.49
N ASP A 146 4.23 -13.98 8.35
CA ASP A 146 4.66 -15.04 9.26
C ASP A 146 6.18 -15.18 9.31
N GLU A 147 6.87 -14.96 8.19
CA GLU A 147 8.33 -15.05 8.11
C GLU A 147 9.04 -13.83 8.70
N TYR A 148 8.51 -12.63 8.48
CA TYR A 148 9.26 -11.39 8.71
C TYR A 148 8.71 -10.51 9.83
N CYS A 149 7.43 -10.65 10.21
CA CYS A 149 6.75 -9.72 11.11
C CYS A 149 6.56 -10.30 12.52
N THR A 150 6.41 -9.41 13.50
CA THR A 150 6.19 -9.79 14.91
C THR A 150 5.06 -9.05 15.59
N ARG A 151 4.53 -7.99 14.98
CA ARG A 151 3.42 -7.22 15.55
C ARG A 151 2.12 -8.02 15.46
N PRO A 152 1.36 -8.14 16.56
CA PRO A 152 0.02 -8.69 16.52
C PRO A 152 -0.90 -7.85 15.62
N GLY A 153 -1.63 -8.54 14.74
CA GLY A 153 -2.78 -7.99 14.03
C GLY A 153 -4.09 -8.25 14.78
N PRO A 154 -5.25 -7.95 14.15
CA PRO A 154 -5.40 -7.34 12.82
C PRO A 154 -5.02 -5.84 12.80
N SER A 155 -4.98 -5.21 11.61
CA SER A 155 -4.73 -3.77 11.50
C SER A 155 -5.92 -2.90 11.92
N VAL A 156 -7.13 -3.44 11.85
CA VAL A 156 -8.41 -2.84 12.28
C VAL A 156 -9.31 -3.93 12.84
N THR A 157 -10.36 -3.60 13.59
CA THR A 157 -11.23 -4.66 14.14
C THR A 157 -11.98 -5.43 13.03
N PRO A 158 -12.41 -6.68 13.28
CA PRO A 158 -13.22 -7.42 12.32
C PRO A 158 -14.48 -6.68 11.86
N GLU A 159 -15.11 -5.91 12.75
CA GLU A 159 -16.29 -5.09 12.45
C GLU A 159 -15.94 -3.94 11.50
N GLN A 160 -14.87 -3.21 11.80
CA GLN A 160 -14.37 -2.15 10.93
C GLN A 160 -14.02 -2.69 9.54
N TYR A 161 -13.32 -3.82 9.48
CA TYR A 161 -12.99 -4.48 8.22
C TYR A 161 -14.25 -4.90 7.44
N ALA A 162 -15.26 -5.45 8.12
CA ALA A 162 -16.52 -5.84 7.49
C ALA A 162 -17.23 -4.63 6.84
N GLU A 163 -17.18 -3.46 7.46
CA GLU A 163 -17.71 -2.22 6.87
C GLU A 163 -16.94 -1.79 5.62
N VAL A 164 -15.60 -1.91 5.61
CA VAL A 164 -14.78 -1.66 4.39
C VAL A 164 -15.20 -2.61 3.26
N VAL A 165 -15.33 -3.91 3.56
CA VAL A 165 -15.73 -4.92 2.59
C VAL A 165 -17.13 -4.64 2.06
N HIS A 166 -18.08 -4.28 2.93
CA HIS A 166 -19.42 -3.91 2.54
C HIS A 166 -19.43 -2.71 1.60
N ALA A 167 -18.73 -1.63 1.97
CA ALA A 167 -18.66 -0.41 1.18
C ALA A 167 -18.11 -0.66 -0.23
N ARG A 168 -17.09 -1.52 -0.34
CA ARG A 168 -16.54 -1.93 -1.63
C ARG A 168 -17.56 -2.70 -2.49
N ILE A 169 -18.31 -3.62 -1.88
CA ILE A 169 -19.30 -4.45 -2.59
C ILE A 169 -20.47 -3.60 -3.09
N CYS A 170 -20.98 -2.68 -2.27
CA CYS A 170 -22.12 -1.84 -2.65
C CYS A 170 -21.74 -0.57 -3.42
N GLY A 171 -20.44 -0.32 -3.61
CA GLY A 171 -19.93 0.88 -4.27
C GLY A 171 -20.21 2.17 -3.48
N SER A 172 -20.39 2.05 -2.15
CA SER A 172 -20.60 3.20 -1.28
C SER A 172 -19.28 3.84 -0.87
N LYS A 173 -19.38 4.98 -0.19
CA LYS A 173 -18.22 5.64 0.42
C LYS A 173 -17.58 4.69 1.44
N ILE A 174 -16.26 4.52 1.34
CA ILE A 174 -15.47 3.71 2.26
C ILE A 174 -15.39 4.46 3.61
N PRO A 175 -15.72 3.80 4.74
CA PRO A 175 -15.60 4.42 6.06
C PRO A 175 -14.13 4.70 6.38
N ARG A 176 -13.86 5.82 7.05
CA ARG A 176 -12.56 6.10 7.64
C ARG A 176 -12.67 5.92 9.15
N PHE A 177 -11.92 4.97 9.67
CA PHE A 177 -11.77 4.78 11.11
C PHE A 177 -10.61 5.67 11.54
N ASN A 178 -10.93 6.89 11.94
CA ASN A 178 -9.93 7.70 12.63
C ASN A 178 -9.63 7.04 13.98
N GLY A 179 -8.34 6.93 14.31
CA GLY A 179 -7.91 6.82 15.71
C GLY A 179 -8.34 8.04 16.51
#